data_AF-A0A924VBI3-F1
#
_entry.id   AF-A0A924VBI3-F1
#
_cell.length_a   1.000
_cell.length_b   1.000
_cell.length_c   1.000
_cell.angle_alpha   90.00
_cell.angle_beta   90.00
_cell.angle_gamma   90.00
#
_symmetry.space_group_name_H-M   'P 1'
#
loop_
_entity.id
_entity.type
_entity.pdbx_description
1 polymer ?
#
loop_
_entity_poly.entity_id
_entity_poly.type
_entity_poly.pdbx_seq_one_letter_code
_entity_poly.pdbx_strand_id
1 'polypeptide(L)'
;LNEERFALAYTLGKFRIKGWGKNKIRQGLKLKRVPEKMIHKALSAIAPDDYIAKLKSLIEKKHVTIKESDPYKLRFLLSRYAAQKGYEPDLIGDVLRDEE
;
A
#
# COMPACT_ATOMS: atom_id res chain seq x y z
N LEU A 1 -26.67 -8.29 -7.01
CA LEU A 1 -25.30 -7.97 -7.47
C LEU A 1 -24.36 -8.19 -6.29
N ASN A 2 -23.30 -8.99 -6.43
CA ASN A 2 -22.53 -9.51 -5.28
C ASN A 2 -21.44 -8.50 -4.83
N GLU A 3 -21.81 -7.57 -3.93
CA GLU A 3 -20.93 -6.52 -3.39
C GLU A 3 -19.63 -7.07 -2.78
N GLU A 4 -19.69 -8.27 -2.20
CA GLU A 4 -18.54 -8.94 -1.63
C GLU A 4 -17.52 -9.33 -2.72
N ARG A 5 -18.01 -9.94 -3.82
CA ARG A 5 -17.18 -10.26 -4.98
C ARG A 5 -16.56 -9.00 -5.59
N PHE A 6 -17.33 -7.91 -5.65
CA PHE A 6 -16.82 -6.63 -6.11
C PHE A 6 -15.69 -6.09 -5.22
N ALA A 7 -15.91 -6.06 -3.90
CA ALA A 7 -14.94 -5.54 -2.94
C ALA A 7 -13.62 -6.34 -2.96
N LEU A 8 -13.72 -7.67 -3.05
CA LEU A 8 -12.57 -8.56 -3.14
C LEU A 8 -11.78 -8.33 -4.44
N ALA A 9 -12.46 -8.35 -5.59
CA ALA A 9 -11.81 -8.14 -6.89
C ALA A 9 -11.16 -6.75 -6.98
N TYR A 10 -11.82 -5.71 -6.47
CA TYR A 10 -11.27 -4.37 -6.38
C TYR A 10 -9.99 -4.35 -5.53
N THR A 11 -10.04 -4.95 -4.34
CA THR A 11 -8.91 -4.98 -3.40
C THR A 11 -7.69 -5.66 -4.01
N LEU A 12 -7.85 -6.89 -4.51
CA LEU A 12 -6.76 -7.66 -5.09
C LEU A 12 -6.23 -7.00 -6.38
N GLY A 13 -7.10 -6.44 -7.21
CA GLY A 13 -6.68 -5.71 -8.41
C GLY A 13 -5.87 -4.46 -8.10
N LYS A 14 -6.30 -3.64 -7.13
CA LYS A 14 -5.56 -2.44 -6.72
C LYS A 14 -4.24 -2.78 -6.04
N PHE A 15 -4.21 -3.81 -5.22
CA PHE A 15 -2.97 -4.28 -4.58
C PHE A 15 -1.97 -4.83 -5.61
N ARG A 16 -2.38 -5.82 -6.41
CA ARG A 16 -1.47 -6.52 -7.35
C ARG A 16 -1.01 -5.63 -8.50
N ILE A 17 -1.92 -4.89 -9.12
CA ILE A 17 -1.64 -4.14 -10.37
C ILE A 17 -1.14 -2.72 -10.06
N LYS A 18 -1.73 -2.03 -9.08
CA LYS A 18 -1.40 -0.62 -8.78
C LYS A 18 -0.45 -0.46 -7.58
N GLY A 19 -0.21 -1.52 -6.82
CA GLY A 19 0.61 -1.48 -5.61
C GLY A 19 0.01 -0.60 -4.52
N TRP A 20 -1.32 -0.54 -4.43
CA TRP A 20 -1.98 0.28 -3.41
C TRP A 20 -1.92 -0.39 -2.04
N GLY A 21 -1.64 0.42 -1.02
CA GLY A 21 -1.76 0.03 0.38
C GLY A 21 -3.22 -0.02 0.84
N LYS A 22 -3.47 -0.68 1.98
CA LYS A 22 -4.79 -0.90 2.57
C LYS A 22 -5.54 0.40 2.81
N ASN A 23 -4.88 1.49 3.22
CA ASN A 23 -5.55 2.79 3.45
C ASN A 23 -6.13 3.37 2.16
N LYS A 24 -5.43 3.25 1.03
CA LYS A 24 -5.90 3.77 -0.26
C LYS A 24 -6.98 2.88 -0.87
N ILE A 25 -6.87 1.57 -0.70
CA ILE A 25 -7.92 0.62 -1.10
C ILE A 25 -9.20 0.88 -0.29
N ARG A 26 -9.09 1.02 1.04
CA ARG A 26 -10.21 1.35 1.94
C ARG A 26 -10.94 2.61 1.47
N GLN A 27 -10.21 3.70 1.23
CA GLN A 27 -10.79 4.95 0.74
C GLN A 27 -11.50 4.76 -0.61
N GLY A 28 -10.89 4.03 -1.54
CA GLY A 28 -11.49 3.73 -2.84
C GLY A 28 -12.79 2.93 -2.74
N LEU A 29 -12.88 1.97 -1.82
CA LEU A 29 -14.10 1.20 -1.57
C LEU A 29 -15.18 2.05 -0.87
N LYS A 30 -14.80 2.92 0.08
CA LYS A 30 -15.72 3.87 0.74
C LYS A 30 -16.37 4.82 -0.26
N LEU A 31 -15.60 5.38 -1.19
CA LEU A 31 -16.12 6.24 -2.26
C LEU A 31 -17.11 5.50 -3.17
N LYS A 32 -16.98 4.18 -3.27
CA LYS A 32 -17.92 3.31 -3.99
C LYS A 32 -19.08 2.80 -3.14
N ARG A 33 -19.24 3.35 -1.94
CA ARG A 33 -20.32 3.04 -0.98
C ARG A 33 -20.37 1.56 -0.57
N VAL A 34 -19.23 0.88 -0.58
CA VAL A 34 -19.12 -0.50 -0.08
C VAL A 34 -19.25 -0.48 1.46
N PRO A 35 -20.09 -1.32 2.09
CA PRO A 35 -20.23 -1.37 3.54
C PRO A 35 -18.93 -1.70 4.27
N GLU A 36 -18.67 -1.08 5.43
CA GLU A 36 -17.41 -1.23 6.18
C GLU A 36 -17.07 -2.71 6.48
N LYS A 37 -18.09 -3.53 6.82
CA LYS A 37 -17.93 -4.98 7.05
C LYS A 37 -17.33 -5.70 5.84
N MET A 38 -17.75 -5.33 4.63
CA MET A 38 -17.25 -5.92 3.38
C MET A 38 -15.86 -5.39 3.02
N ILE A 39 -15.59 -4.12 3.35
CA ILE A 39 -14.25 -3.54 3.20
C ILE A 39 -13.24 -4.30 4.08
N HIS A 40 -13.57 -4.51 5.35
CA HIS A 40 -12.71 -5.24 6.27
C HIS A 40 -12.43 -6.66 5.76
N LYS A 41 -13.47 -7.38 5.33
CA LYS A 41 -13.35 -8.73 4.75
C LYS A 41 -12.52 -8.76 3.46
N ALA A 42 -12.64 -7.75 2.62
CA ALA A 42 -11.86 -7.68 1.40
C ALA A 42 -10.37 -7.37 1.67
N LEU A 43 -10.08 -6.46 2.61
CA LEU A 43 -8.72 -6.10 2.99
C LEU A 43 -7.96 -7.22 3.70
N SER A 44 -8.65 -8.10 4.43
CA SER A 44 -8.04 -9.28 5.07
C SER A 44 -7.61 -10.35 4.07
N ALA A 45 -8.07 -10.29 2.82
CA ALA A 45 -7.61 -11.19 1.75
C ALA A 45 -6.18 -10.89 1.27
N ILE A 46 -5.58 -9.77 1.71
CA ILE A 46 -4.17 -9.47 1.46
C ILE A 46 -3.34 -10.09 2.59
N ALA A 47 -2.54 -11.10 2.25
CA ALA A 47 -1.62 -11.72 3.19
C ALA A 47 -0.61 -10.67 3.74
N PRO A 48 -0.30 -10.69 5.04
CA PRO A 48 0.66 -9.77 5.64
C PRO A 48 2.03 -9.80 4.94
N ASP A 49 2.55 -10.99 4.66
CA ASP A 49 3.87 -11.15 4.02
C ASP A 49 3.89 -10.58 2.60
N ASP A 50 2.84 -10.84 1.81
CA ASP A 50 2.68 -10.24 0.48
C ASP A 50 2.64 -8.72 0.56
N TYR A 51 1.94 -8.17 1.58
CA TYR A 51 1.78 -6.74 1.77
C TYR A 51 3.12 -6.06 2.04
N ILE A 52 3.93 -6.65 2.94
CA ILE A 52 5.27 -6.17 3.28
C ILE A 52 6.20 -6.31 2.07
N ALA A 53 6.21 -7.48 1.40
CA ALA A 53 7.04 -7.72 0.22
C ALA A 53 6.71 -6.76 -0.92
N LYS A 54 5.43 -6.43 -1.13
CA LYS A 54 5.01 -5.44 -2.13
C LYS A 54 5.50 -4.04 -1.77
N LEU A 55 5.45 -3.65 -0.50
CA LEU A 55 5.96 -2.36 -0.02
C LEU A 55 7.48 -2.26 -0.25
N LYS A 56 8.26 -3.26 0.17
CA LYS A 56 9.71 -3.35 -0.06
C LYS A 56 10.05 -3.18 -1.54
N SER A 57 9.42 -3.98 -2.40
CA SER A 57 9.64 -3.88 -3.86
C SER A 57 9.27 -2.50 -4.44
N LEU A 58 8.26 -1.82 -3.91
CA LEU A 58 7.89 -0.47 -4.34
C LEU A 58 8.92 0.58 -3.90
N ILE A 59 9.45 0.45 -2.69
CA ILE A 59 10.49 1.32 -2.14
C ILE A 59 11.79 1.13 -2.93
N GLU A 60 12.29 -0.10 -3.10
CA GLU A 60 13.49 -0.38 -3.90
C GLU A 60 13.38 0.18 -5.32
N LYS A 61 12.26 -0.08 -6.01
CA LYS A 61 12.02 0.45 -7.36
C LYS A 61 11.95 1.96 -7.38
N LYS A 62 11.51 2.61 -6.30
CA LYS A 62 11.47 4.06 -6.23
C LYS A 62 12.86 4.63 -5.92
N HIS A 63 13.61 3.97 -5.03
CA HIS A 63 14.95 4.34 -4.61
C HIS A 63 15.87 4.49 -5.81
N VAL A 64 15.90 3.50 -6.72
CA VAL A 64 16.72 3.55 -7.95
C VAL A 64 16.35 4.69 -8.91
N THR A 65 15.17 5.31 -8.77
CA THR A 65 14.72 6.43 -9.62
C THR A 65 14.98 7.81 -9.02
N ILE A 66 15.27 7.88 -7.71
CA ILE A 66 15.51 9.15 -7.03
C ILE A 66 17.00 9.45 -7.08
N LYS A 67 17.35 10.62 -7.59
CA LYS A 67 18.72 11.17 -7.52
C LYS A 67 18.77 12.18 -6.38
N GLU A 68 19.04 11.70 -5.17
CA GLU A 68 19.19 12.53 -3.98
C GLU A 68 20.38 11.97 -3.19
N SER A 69 21.32 12.84 -2.83
CA SER A 69 22.54 12.45 -2.13
C SER A 69 22.40 12.54 -0.61
N ASP A 70 21.46 13.34 -0.12
CA ASP A 70 21.17 13.47 1.31
C ASP A 70 20.30 12.27 1.77
N PRO A 71 20.80 11.39 2.65
CA PRO A 71 20.06 10.21 3.10
C PRO A 71 18.73 10.56 3.79
N TYR A 72 18.67 11.69 4.51
CA TYR A 72 17.45 12.10 5.20
C TYR A 72 16.38 12.54 4.21
N LYS A 73 16.76 13.32 3.20
CA LYS A 73 15.84 13.73 2.12
C LYS A 73 15.39 12.54 1.29
N LEU A 74 16.30 11.62 0.98
CA LEU A 74 15.97 10.39 0.26
C LEU A 74 14.94 9.55 1.03
N ARG A 75 15.17 9.31 2.32
CA ARG A 75 14.24 8.59 3.20
C ARG A 75 12.87 9.28 3.27
N PHE A 76 12.85 10.61 3.37
CA PHE A 76 11.61 11.39 3.33
C PHE A 76 10.85 11.20 2.01
N LEU A 77 11.54 11.24 0.86
CA LEU A 77 10.93 11.05 -0.46
C LEU A 77 10.36 9.64 -0.64
N LEU A 78 11.06 8.61 -0.18
CA LEU A 78 10.60 7.23 -0.19
C LEU A 78 9.38 7.04 0.71
N SER A 79 9.43 7.57 1.92
CA SER A 79 8.31 7.53 2.87
C SER A 79 7.07 8.22 2.30
N ARG A 80 7.25 9.43 1.75
CA ARG A 80 6.17 10.18 1.08
C ARG A 80 5.58 9.40 -0.09
N TYR A 81 6.40 8.73 -0.90
CA TYR A 81 5.92 7.91 -2.01
C TYR A 81 5.08 6.72 -1.52
N ALA A 82 5.54 5.99 -0.50
CA ALA A 82 4.81 4.86 0.06
C ALA A 82 3.49 5.31 0.74
N ALA A 83 3.50 6.45 1.43
CA ALA A 83 2.30 7.06 2.00
C ALA A 83 1.28 7.42 0.90
N GLN A 84 1.73 8.00 -0.23
CA GLN A 84 0.87 8.27 -1.39
C GLN A 84 0.30 7.00 -2.03
N LYS A 85 1.00 5.87 -1.92
CA LYS A 85 0.49 4.55 -2.32
C LYS A 85 -0.53 4.00 -1.33
N GLY A 86 -0.61 4.53 -0.11
CA GLY A 86 -1.61 4.20 0.89
C GLY A 86 -1.17 3.20 1.95
N TYR A 87 0.14 3.06 2.16
CA TYR A 87 0.68 2.26 3.25
C TYR A 87 0.68 3.05 4.56
N GLU A 88 0.66 2.32 5.67
CA GLU A 88 0.64 2.84 7.04
C GLU A 88 2.00 3.46 7.40
N PRO A 89 2.05 4.64 8.05
CA PRO A 89 3.32 5.31 8.39
C PRO A 89 4.28 4.46 9.21
N ASP A 90 3.75 3.71 10.19
CA ASP A 90 4.57 2.87 11.07
C ASP A 90 5.25 1.75 10.25
N LEU A 91 4.48 1.06 9.40
CA LEU A 91 5.00 0.02 8.52
C LEU A 91 6.03 0.55 7.52
N ILE A 92 5.81 1.75 6.98
CA ILE A 92 6.78 2.42 6.11
C ILE A 92 8.08 2.70 6.88
N GLY A 93 7.96 3.17 8.13
CA GLY A 93 9.09 3.43 9.00
C GLY A 93 9.87 2.17 9.34
N ASP A 94 9.21 1.05 9.57
CA ASP A 94 9.83 -0.25 9.81
C ASP A 94 10.62 -0.74 8.59
N VAL A 95 9.97 -0.76 7.42
CA VAL A 95 10.63 -1.21 6.18
C VAL A 95 11.85 -0.35 5.82
N LEU A 96 11.77 0.96 6.00
CA LEU A 96 12.89 1.87 5.71
C LEU A 96 14.02 1.81 6.75
N ARG A 97 13.80 1.19 7.92
CA ARG A 97 14.84 0.94 8.92
C ARG A 97 15.56 -0.38 8.67
N ASP A 98 14.83 -1.40 8.22
CA ASP A 98 15.40 -2.71 7.90
C ASP A 98 16.31 -2.71 6.65
N GLU A 99 16.36 -1.61 5.88
CA GLU A 99 17.22 -1.43 4.70
C GLU A 99 18.58 -0.76 5.02
N GLU A 100 18.84 -0.38 6.29
CA GLU A 100 20.17 0.05 6.78
C GLU A 100 21.10 -1.15 7.09
#